data_AF-A0A838P5V3-F1
#
_entry.id   AF-A0A838P5V3-F1
#
_cell.length_a   1.000
_cell.length_b   1.000
_cell.length_c   1.000
_cell.angle_alpha   90.00
_cell.angle_beta   90.00
_cell.angle_gamma   90.00
#
_symmetry.space_group_name_H-M   'P 1'
#
loop_
_entity.id
_entity.type
_entity.pdbx_description
1 polymer ?
#
loop_
_entity_poly.entity_id
_entity_poly.type
_entity_poly.pdbx_seq_one_letter_code
_entity_poly.pdbx_strand_id
1 'polypeptide(L)'
;MAPADDSETAAVRRFNRFYTSQIGVLQERLLQSAFSLAEVRVLYELAHRSRSTAAELGRDLKLDPGYVSRLLRALSSRGLLRRRPSDTDGRRALLELTDAGRNAFSDLDARSNAQVGELLQPLAPADRTRLLGAMRAIERLLRGNQSEGHQRPYLIRPPYPGDLGWVVQRHGQFYAQEYGWDERFESLVAGIVAEFVQGFDSKRERCWNADRDGENLGCVFVVRSS
;
A
#
# COMPACT_ATOMS: atom_id res chain seq x y z
N MET A 1 -11.31 -15.22 -14.70
CA MET A 1 -11.81 -14.28 -13.67
C MET A 1 -13.12 -13.74 -14.18
N ALA A 2 -14.23 -13.90 -13.45
CA ALA A 2 -15.52 -13.33 -13.84
C ALA A 2 -15.40 -11.79 -13.90
N PRO A 3 -16.08 -11.10 -14.83
CA PRO A 3 -16.12 -9.65 -14.83
C PRO A 3 -16.74 -9.16 -13.52
N ALA A 4 -16.22 -8.05 -13.00
CA ALA A 4 -16.78 -7.42 -11.80
C ALA A 4 -18.25 -7.04 -12.07
N ASP A 5 -19.12 -7.31 -11.11
CA ASP A 5 -20.54 -6.96 -11.22
C ASP A 5 -20.74 -5.44 -11.06
N ASP A 6 -21.87 -4.92 -11.56
CA ASP A 6 -22.19 -3.49 -11.55
C ASP A 6 -22.17 -2.91 -10.11
N SER A 7 -22.55 -3.72 -9.11
CA SER A 7 -22.51 -3.37 -7.69
C SER A 7 -21.07 -3.12 -7.19
N GLU A 8 -20.12 -3.98 -7.58
CA GLU A 8 -18.72 -3.87 -7.19
C GLU A 8 -18.07 -2.63 -7.81
N THR A 9 -18.34 -2.39 -9.09
CA THR A 9 -17.88 -1.20 -9.81
C THR A 9 -18.45 0.08 -9.19
N ALA A 10 -19.73 0.08 -8.81
CA ALA A 10 -20.36 1.21 -8.14
C ALA A 10 -19.72 1.49 -6.77
N ALA A 11 -19.36 0.46 -6.00
CA ALA A 11 -18.70 0.60 -4.70
C ALA A 11 -17.32 1.27 -4.84
N VAL A 12 -16.50 0.84 -5.79
CA VAL A 12 -15.18 1.44 -6.07
C VAL A 12 -15.33 2.90 -6.51
N ARG A 13 -16.27 3.20 -7.41
CA ARG A 13 -16.52 4.58 -7.86
C ARG A 13 -16.99 5.48 -6.72
N ARG A 14 -17.83 4.98 -5.81
CA ARG A 14 -18.26 5.70 -4.60
C ARG A 14 -17.07 6.00 -3.69
N PHE A 15 -16.22 5.02 -3.42
CA PHE A 15 -15.01 5.20 -2.63
C PHE A 15 -14.09 6.25 -3.25
N ASN A 16 -13.81 6.17 -4.55
CA ASN A 16 -12.93 7.13 -5.23
C ASN A 16 -13.47 8.56 -5.17
N ARG A 17 -14.77 8.78 -5.36
CA ARG A 17 -15.39 10.12 -5.22
C ARG A 17 -15.29 10.65 -3.80
N PHE A 18 -15.57 9.80 -2.81
CA PHE A 18 -15.42 10.18 -1.41
C PHE A 18 -13.97 10.54 -1.09
N TYR A 19 -13.03 9.66 -1.41
CA TYR A 19 -11.63 9.82 -1.05
C TYR A 19 -10.99 11.02 -1.75
N THR A 20 -11.25 11.24 -3.05
CA THR A 20 -10.74 12.42 -3.78
C THR A 20 -11.23 13.74 -3.20
N SER A 21 -12.45 13.78 -2.66
CA SER A 21 -12.94 14.92 -1.89
C SER A 21 -12.23 15.08 -0.56
N GLN A 22 -11.97 13.99 0.17
CA GLN A 22 -11.30 14.03 1.47
C GLN A 22 -9.85 14.55 1.37
N ILE A 23 -9.11 14.12 0.36
CA ILE A 23 -7.72 14.55 0.15
C ILE A 23 -7.60 15.88 -0.61
N GLY A 24 -8.70 16.53 -0.96
CA GLY A 24 -8.71 17.86 -1.56
C GLY A 24 -8.08 17.95 -2.95
N VAL A 25 -7.96 16.85 -3.69
CA VAL A 25 -7.30 16.82 -5.01
C VAL A 25 -8.04 17.63 -6.08
N LEU A 26 -9.35 17.83 -5.89
CA LEU A 26 -10.19 18.63 -6.79
C LEU A 26 -10.16 20.14 -6.50
N GLN A 27 -9.48 20.56 -5.42
CA GLN A 27 -9.29 21.99 -5.16
C GLN A 27 -8.31 22.56 -6.19
N GLU A 28 -8.60 23.73 -6.76
CA GLU A 28 -7.77 24.38 -7.80
C GLU A 28 -6.29 24.55 -7.38
N ARG A 29 -6.05 24.51 -6.07
CA ARG A 29 -4.76 24.70 -5.41
C ARG A 29 -4.57 23.62 -4.36
N LEU A 30 -3.77 22.60 -4.67
CA LEU A 30 -3.51 21.48 -3.75
C LEU A 30 -2.89 22.02 -2.46
N LEU A 31 -3.39 21.62 -1.29
CA LEU A 31 -2.90 22.09 0.02
C LEU A 31 -2.94 23.62 0.17
N GLN A 32 -3.89 24.29 -0.50
CA GLN A 32 -3.99 25.75 -0.59
C GLN A 32 -2.69 26.40 -1.12
N SER A 33 -1.95 25.69 -1.97
CA SER A 33 -0.65 26.12 -2.49
C SER A 33 -0.74 26.66 -3.92
N ALA A 34 0.36 27.18 -4.46
CA ALA A 34 0.44 27.58 -5.88
C ALA A 34 0.74 26.42 -6.84
N PHE A 35 0.49 25.17 -6.43
CA PHE A 35 0.91 23.99 -7.16
C PHE A 35 -0.28 23.07 -7.47
N SER A 36 -0.26 22.54 -8.68
CA SER A 36 -1.10 21.42 -9.10
C SER A 36 -0.59 20.09 -8.52
N LEU A 37 -1.44 19.08 -8.48
CA LEU A 37 -1.05 17.73 -8.03
C LEU A 37 0.18 17.18 -8.79
N ALA A 38 0.23 17.40 -10.11
CA ALA A 38 1.34 16.93 -10.93
C ALA A 38 2.65 17.66 -10.58
N GLU A 39 2.61 18.98 -10.34
CA GLU A 39 3.79 19.73 -9.87
C GLU A 39 4.28 19.23 -8.51
N VAL A 40 3.37 19.03 -7.55
CA VAL A 40 3.72 18.51 -6.22
C VAL A 40 4.35 17.12 -6.33
N ARG A 41 3.81 16.23 -7.19
CA ARG A 41 4.39 14.90 -7.41
C ARG A 41 5.77 14.95 -8.04
N VAL A 42 6.01 15.85 -9.00
CA VAL A 42 7.36 16.05 -9.55
C VAL A 42 8.34 16.57 -8.50
N LEU A 43 7.94 17.54 -7.67
CA LEU A 43 8.79 18.05 -6.60
C LEU A 43 9.10 16.95 -5.57
N TYR A 44 8.11 16.12 -5.22
CA TYR A 44 8.28 14.97 -4.33
C TYR A 44 9.30 13.96 -4.85
N GLU A 45 9.17 13.53 -6.11
CA GLU A 45 10.11 12.58 -6.71
C GLU A 45 11.53 13.16 -6.78
N LEU A 46 11.69 14.44 -7.10
CA LEU A 46 13.00 15.09 -7.17
C LEU A 46 13.59 15.43 -5.79
N ALA A 47 12.77 15.54 -4.74
CA ALA A 47 13.24 15.70 -3.38
C ALA A 47 13.80 14.38 -2.80
N HIS A 48 13.18 13.26 -3.15
CA HIS A 48 13.54 11.93 -2.62
C HIS A 48 14.49 11.16 -3.52
N ARG A 49 14.64 11.55 -4.80
CA ARG A 49 15.59 10.97 -5.75
C ARG A 49 16.55 12.05 -6.22
N SER A 50 17.84 11.85 -5.96
CA SER A 50 18.85 12.89 -6.15
C SER A 50 19.00 13.35 -7.61
N ARG A 51 18.66 12.51 -8.60
CA ARG A 51 18.87 12.77 -10.04
C ARG A 51 17.88 11.97 -10.87
N SER A 52 16.89 12.64 -11.47
CA SER A 52 15.93 12.01 -12.40
C SER A 52 15.91 12.72 -13.74
N THR A 53 15.70 11.98 -14.82
CA THR A 53 15.44 12.53 -16.15
C THR A 53 13.95 12.79 -16.36
N ALA A 54 13.60 13.64 -17.33
CA ALA A 54 12.21 13.88 -17.70
C ALA A 54 11.49 12.59 -18.16
N ALA A 55 12.22 11.68 -18.81
CA ALA A 55 11.68 10.41 -19.28
C ALA A 55 11.33 9.46 -18.12
N GLU A 56 12.18 9.40 -17.08
CA GLU A 56 11.92 8.63 -15.87
C GLU A 56 10.73 9.20 -15.09
N LEU A 57 10.68 10.52 -14.91
CA LEU A 57 9.54 11.17 -14.26
C LEU A 57 8.22 10.90 -14.99
N GLY A 58 8.21 10.98 -16.33
CA GLY A 58 7.01 10.69 -17.12
C GLY A 58 6.55 9.24 -16.98
N ARG A 59 7.49 8.29 -16.97
CA ARG A 59 7.18 6.87 -16.79
C ARG A 59 6.59 6.59 -15.41
N ASP A 60 7.24 7.09 -14.36
CA ASP A 60 6.86 6.79 -12.97
C ASP A 60 5.55 7.45 -12.58
N LEU A 61 5.33 8.69 -13.03
CA LEU A 61 4.09 9.43 -12.79
C LEU A 61 2.98 9.08 -13.80
N LYS A 62 3.27 8.22 -14.78
CA LYS A 62 2.37 7.85 -15.89
C LYS A 62 1.81 9.08 -16.62
N LEU A 63 2.67 10.06 -16.87
CA LEU A 63 2.34 11.32 -17.55
C LEU A 63 2.90 11.31 -18.98
N ASP A 64 2.19 11.96 -19.90
CA ASP A 64 2.68 12.07 -21.28
C ASP A 64 3.92 12.99 -21.37
N PRO A 65 4.87 12.71 -22.28
CA PRO A 65 6.10 13.49 -22.40
C PRO A 65 5.89 14.98 -22.66
N GLY A 66 4.82 15.34 -23.39
CA GLY A 66 4.49 16.72 -23.71
C GLY A 66 4.02 17.51 -22.48
N TYR A 67 3.19 16.89 -21.64
CA TYR A 67 2.78 17.45 -20.36
C TYR A 67 3.93 17.55 -19.38
N VAL A 68 4.76 16.51 -19.24
CA VAL A 68 5.97 16.57 -18.40
C VAL A 68 6.91 17.70 -18.83
N SER A 69 7.13 17.87 -20.13
CA SER A 69 7.97 18.96 -20.65
C SER A 69 7.41 20.35 -20.29
N ARG A 70 6.09 20.55 -20.43
CA ARG A 70 5.41 21.80 -20.03
C ARG A 70 5.52 22.05 -18.53
N LEU A 71 5.29 21.02 -17.71
CA LEU A 71 5.38 21.05 -16.26
C LEU A 71 6.78 21.45 -15.78
N LEU A 72 7.81 20.78 -16.32
CA LEU A 72 9.21 21.06 -15.99
C LEU A 72 9.64 22.46 -16.42
N ARG A 73 9.14 22.96 -17.57
CA ARG A 73 9.40 24.34 -17.99
C ARG A 73 8.79 25.35 -17.02
N ALA A 74 7.55 25.14 -16.59
CA ALA A 74 6.88 26.01 -15.63
C ALA A 74 7.58 26.03 -14.26
N LEU A 75 8.02 24.87 -13.76
CA LEU A 75 8.77 24.78 -12.51
C LEU A 75 10.18 25.39 -12.63
N SER A 76 10.86 25.24 -13.77
CA SER A 76 12.14 25.91 -14.03
C SER A 76 12.00 27.43 -14.16
N SER A 77 10.96 27.94 -14.83
CA SER A 77 10.73 29.39 -14.93
C SER A 77 10.41 30.03 -13.58
N ARG A 78 9.88 29.26 -12.63
CA ARG A 78 9.67 29.66 -11.23
C ARG A 78 10.95 29.54 -10.38
N GLY A 79 12.07 29.13 -10.96
CA GLY A 79 13.35 28.97 -10.26
C GLY A 79 13.41 27.76 -9.31
N LEU A 80 12.46 26.82 -9.41
CA LEU A 80 12.35 25.67 -8.49
C LEU A 80 13.19 24.48 -8.96
N LEU A 81 13.44 24.39 -10.26
CA LEU A 81 14.20 23.31 -10.90
C LEU A 81 15.35 23.84 -11.73
N ARG A 82 16.48 23.14 -11.66
CA ARG A 82 17.61 23.33 -12.58
C ARG A 82 17.88 22.06 -13.39
N ARG A 83 18.43 22.25 -14.58
CA ARG A 83 18.86 21.18 -15.49
C ARG A 83 20.37 21.12 -15.50
N ARG A 84 20.93 19.93 -15.34
CA ARG A 84 22.36 19.67 -15.48
C ARG A 84 22.59 18.62 -16.57
N PRO A 85 23.61 18.73 -17.42
CA PRO A 85 23.99 17.62 -18.31
C PRO A 85 24.22 16.35 -17.50
N SER A 86 23.79 15.20 -18.00
CA SER A 86 24.05 13.92 -17.36
C SER A 86 25.51 13.53 -17.51
N ASP A 87 26.09 13.01 -16.43
CA ASP A 87 27.47 12.53 -16.37
C ASP A 87 27.70 11.29 -17.27
N THR A 88 26.62 10.58 -17.66
CA THR A 88 26.68 9.32 -18.43
C THR A 88 26.21 9.44 -19.88
N ASP A 89 25.37 10.43 -20.19
CA ASP A 89 24.87 10.70 -21.54
C ASP A 89 24.58 12.19 -21.70
N GLY A 90 25.47 12.95 -22.35
CA GLY A 90 25.32 14.39 -22.54
C GLY A 90 24.06 14.83 -23.29
N ARG A 91 23.33 13.89 -23.91
CA ARG A 91 22.01 14.15 -24.53
C ARG A 91 20.87 14.16 -23.51
N ARG A 92 21.11 13.68 -22.28
CA ARG A 92 20.14 13.66 -21.18
C ARG A 92 20.43 14.78 -20.20
N ALA A 93 19.38 15.49 -19.78
CA ALA A 93 19.46 16.45 -18.69
C ALA A 93 18.94 15.80 -17.41
N LEU A 94 19.76 15.82 -16.37
CA LEU A 94 19.37 15.51 -15.00
C LEU A 94 18.65 16.72 -14.41
N LEU A 95 17.55 16.45 -13.73
CA LEU A 95 16.74 17.44 -13.04
C LEU A 95 17.08 17.41 -11.56
N GLU A 96 17.24 18.59 -11.00
CA GLU A 96 17.50 18.79 -9.57
C GLU A 96 16.65 19.93 -9.04
N LEU A 97 16.18 19.80 -7.79
CA LEU A 97 15.60 20.93 -7.06
C LEU A 97 16.69 21.98 -6.79
N THR A 98 16.33 23.25 -6.94
CA THR A 98 17.10 24.37 -6.38
C THR A 98 16.85 24.48 -4.87
N ASP A 99 17.54 25.39 -4.18
CA ASP A 99 17.21 25.69 -2.77
C ASP A 99 15.77 26.20 -2.63
N ALA A 100 15.34 27.06 -3.56
CA ALA A 100 13.94 27.50 -3.63
C ALA A 100 12.97 26.33 -3.87
N GLY A 101 13.33 25.38 -4.73
CA GLY A 101 12.55 24.16 -4.96
C GLY A 101 12.44 23.27 -3.73
N ARG A 102 13.54 23.09 -2.98
CA ARG A 102 13.56 22.34 -1.71
C ARG A 102 12.70 23.01 -0.65
N ASN A 103 12.80 24.33 -0.49
CA ASN A 103 11.99 25.08 0.47
C ASN A 103 10.50 25.01 0.12
N ALA A 104 10.15 25.17 -1.16
CA ALA A 104 8.78 25.03 -1.62
C ALA A 104 8.24 23.60 -1.37
N PHE A 105 9.04 22.58 -1.62
CA PHE A 105 8.67 21.20 -1.32
C PHE A 105 8.49 20.97 0.19
N SER A 106 9.37 21.52 1.04
CA SER A 106 9.27 21.36 2.49
C SER A 106 7.99 21.99 3.06
N ASP A 107 7.55 23.15 2.56
CA ASP A 107 6.26 23.74 2.95
C ASP A 107 5.08 22.86 2.52
N LEU A 108 5.12 22.32 1.29
CA LEU A 108 4.12 21.38 0.79
C LEU A 108 4.06 20.10 1.64
N ASP A 109 5.22 19.53 1.98
CA ASP A 109 5.31 18.31 2.79
C ASP A 109 4.75 18.53 4.21
N ALA A 110 5.10 19.66 4.84
CA ALA A 110 4.56 20.04 6.15
C ALA A 110 3.03 20.17 6.13
N ARG A 111 2.46 20.82 5.11
CA ARG A 111 1.01 20.96 4.94
C ARG A 111 0.33 19.62 4.69
N SER A 112 0.95 18.75 3.87
CA SER A 112 0.46 17.40 3.61
C SER A 112 0.42 16.59 4.91
N ASN A 113 1.48 16.66 5.72
CA ASN A 113 1.56 15.97 7.01
C ASN A 113 0.51 16.50 8.00
N ALA A 114 0.30 17.81 8.04
CA ALA A 114 -0.74 18.42 8.86
C ALA A 114 -2.15 17.94 8.45
N GLN A 115 -2.47 17.95 7.15
CA GLN A 115 -3.77 17.50 6.64
C GLN A 115 -4.02 16.01 6.97
N VAL A 116 -3.03 15.15 6.77
CA VAL A 116 -3.15 13.72 7.14
C VAL A 116 -3.28 13.57 8.66
N GLY A 117 -2.55 14.40 9.43
CA GLY A 117 -2.67 14.47 10.88
C GLY A 117 -4.10 14.79 11.33
N GLU A 118 -4.73 15.80 10.75
CA GLU A 118 -6.12 16.19 11.03
C GLU A 118 -7.12 15.07 10.71
N LEU A 119 -6.91 14.34 9.61
CA LEU A 119 -7.73 13.17 9.25
C LEU A 119 -7.60 12.03 10.26
N LEU A 120 -6.41 11.81 10.83
CA LEU A 120 -6.14 10.72 11.77
C LEU A 120 -6.47 11.09 13.22
N GLN A 121 -6.38 12.37 13.58
CA GLN A 121 -6.57 12.87 14.95
C GLN A 121 -7.86 12.38 15.63
N PRO A 122 -9.05 12.41 15.00
CA PRO A 122 -10.29 11.98 15.65
C PRO A 122 -10.42 10.45 15.81
N LEU A 123 -9.56 9.66 15.16
CA LEU A 123 -9.65 8.20 15.18
C LEU A 123 -9.00 7.63 16.44
N ALA A 124 -9.68 6.68 17.08
CA ALA A 124 -9.11 5.86 18.14
C ALA A 124 -7.91 5.03 17.61
N PRO A 125 -6.93 4.65 18.46
CA PRO A 125 -5.76 3.89 18.02
C PRO A 125 -6.10 2.61 17.25
N ALA A 126 -7.14 1.88 17.66
CA ALA A 126 -7.61 0.68 16.98
C ALA A 126 -8.12 0.98 15.55
N ASP A 127 -8.86 2.06 15.37
CA ASP A 127 -9.39 2.45 14.06
C ASP A 127 -8.30 3.00 13.13
N ARG A 128 -7.28 3.67 13.67
CA ARG A 128 -6.07 4.03 12.90
C ARG A 128 -5.38 2.79 12.36
N THR A 129 -5.18 1.78 13.19
CA THR A 129 -4.58 0.49 12.77
C THR A 129 -5.42 -0.18 11.69
N ARG A 130 -6.75 -0.22 11.86
CA ARG A 130 -7.68 -0.79 10.86
C ARG A 130 -7.63 -0.03 9.54
N LEU A 131 -7.63 1.30 9.57
CA LEU A 131 -7.55 2.14 8.37
C LEU A 131 -6.22 1.92 7.61
N LEU A 132 -5.09 1.97 8.32
CA LEU A 132 -3.77 1.74 7.72
C LEU A 132 -3.66 0.32 7.15
N GLY A 133 -4.22 -0.68 7.82
CA GLY A 133 -4.32 -2.05 7.30
C GLY A 133 -5.15 -2.13 6.02
N ALA A 134 -6.31 -1.48 5.97
CA ALA A 134 -7.17 -1.43 4.79
C ALA A 134 -6.48 -0.74 3.60
N MET A 135 -5.76 0.37 3.83
CA MET A 135 -4.99 1.06 2.79
C MET A 135 -3.90 0.15 2.19
N ARG A 136 -3.15 -0.56 3.04
CA ARG A 136 -2.15 -1.54 2.58
C ARG A 136 -2.79 -2.67 1.77
N ALA A 137 -3.94 -3.18 2.21
CA ALA A 137 -4.68 -4.20 1.48
C ALA A 137 -5.14 -3.69 0.10
N ILE A 138 -5.70 -2.47 0.04
CA ILE A 138 -6.10 -1.83 -1.23
C ILE A 138 -4.88 -1.68 -2.15
N GLU A 139 -3.77 -1.15 -1.66
CA GLU A 139 -2.54 -1.03 -2.46
C GLU A 139 -2.06 -2.38 -2.98
N ARG A 140 -2.02 -3.41 -2.13
CA ARG A 140 -1.60 -4.77 -2.50
C ARG A 140 -2.50 -5.36 -3.59
N LEU A 141 -3.82 -5.25 -3.42
CA LEU A 141 -4.81 -5.82 -4.33
C LEU A 141 -4.84 -5.08 -5.67
N LEU A 142 -4.80 -3.74 -5.66
CA LEU A 142 -4.82 -2.93 -6.88
C LEU A 142 -3.50 -2.93 -7.67
N ARG A 143 -2.38 -3.17 -7.00
CA ARG A 143 -1.10 -3.44 -7.68
C ARG A 143 -1.07 -4.80 -8.39
N GLY A 144 -2.06 -5.67 -8.18
CA GLY A 144 -2.10 -7.10 -8.54
C GLY A 144 -1.38 -7.50 -9.83
N ASN A 145 -0.68 -8.65 -9.79
CA ASN A 145 0.08 -9.37 -10.85
C ASN A 145 1.00 -8.58 -11.81
N GLN A 146 1.06 -7.24 -11.77
CA GLN A 146 2.05 -6.44 -12.53
C GLN A 146 3.47 -6.63 -11.96
N SER A 147 3.62 -7.41 -10.90
CA SER A 147 4.88 -7.83 -10.28
C SER A 147 4.96 -9.36 -10.16
N GLU A 148 4.43 -10.14 -11.12
CA GLU A 148 4.70 -11.58 -11.20
C GLU A 148 6.20 -11.95 -11.30
N GLY A 149 7.11 -10.97 -11.37
CA GLY A 149 8.56 -11.18 -11.38
C GLY A 149 9.31 -11.00 -10.06
N HIS A 150 8.72 -10.50 -8.96
CA HIS A 150 9.45 -10.33 -7.70
C HIS A 150 8.77 -11.07 -6.55
N GLN A 151 9.26 -12.29 -6.30
CA GLN A 151 8.96 -13.13 -5.15
C GLN A 151 9.26 -12.37 -3.84
N ARG A 152 8.29 -11.61 -3.31
CA ARG A 152 8.39 -11.12 -1.94
C ARG A 152 8.43 -12.33 -1.01
N PRO A 153 9.48 -12.49 -0.19
CA PRO A 153 9.64 -13.68 0.64
C PRO A 153 8.50 -13.77 1.63
N TYR A 154 7.97 -14.99 1.81
CA TYR A 154 7.07 -15.30 2.91
C TYR A 154 7.92 -15.49 4.17
N LEU A 155 7.47 -14.95 5.30
CA LEU A 155 8.06 -15.28 6.59
C LEU A 155 7.33 -16.49 7.16
N ILE A 156 8.06 -17.58 7.39
CA ILE A 156 7.55 -18.74 8.11
C ILE A 156 7.85 -18.53 9.59
N ARG A 157 6.80 -18.38 10.41
CA ARG A 157 6.91 -18.02 11.84
C ARG A 157 6.03 -18.90 12.73
N PRO A 158 6.32 -19.01 14.04
CA PRO A 158 5.38 -19.57 15.01
C PRO A 158 4.10 -18.72 15.11
N PRO A 159 3.00 -19.27 15.67
CA PRO A 159 1.77 -18.53 15.86
C PRO A 159 1.93 -17.45 16.95
N TYR A 160 1.29 -16.31 16.75
CA TYR A 160 1.09 -15.25 17.74
C TYR A 160 -0.32 -15.32 18.32
N PRO A 161 -0.59 -14.68 19.48
CA PRO A 161 -1.95 -14.53 19.98
C PRO A 161 -2.90 -13.99 18.90
N GLY A 162 -4.01 -14.70 18.69
CA GLY A 162 -4.99 -14.42 17.64
C GLY A 162 -4.87 -15.31 16.39
N ASP A 163 -3.67 -15.80 16.04
CA ASP A 163 -3.49 -16.64 14.86
C ASP A 163 -4.27 -17.96 14.96
N LEU A 164 -4.31 -18.56 16.14
CA LEU A 164 -4.99 -19.83 16.34
C LEU A 164 -6.51 -19.71 16.17
N GLY A 165 -7.10 -18.58 16.59
CA GLY A 165 -8.49 -18.27 16.29
C GLY A 165 -8.72 -18.01 14.80
N TRP A 166 -7.77 -17.34 14.14
CA TRP A 166 -7.79 -17.17 12.68
C TRP A 166 -7.74 -18.52 11.94
N VAL A 167 -6.95 -19.49 12.42
CA VAL A 167 -6.88 -20.84 11.82
C VAL A 167 -8.24 -21.52 11.84
N VAL A 168 -8.93 -21.50 12.98
CA VAL A 168 -10.29 -22.06 13.15
C VAL A 168 -11.26 -21.36 12.19
N GLN A 169 -11.31 -20.04 12.21
CA GLN A 169 -12.18 -19.23 11.36
C GLN A 169 -11.94 -19.51 9.86
N ARG A 170 -10.68 -19.57 9.43
CA ARG A 170 -10.34 -19.78 8.02
C ARG A 170 -10.74 -21.17 7.54
N HIS A 171 -10.53 -22.20 8.36
CA HIS A 171 -10.96 -23.55 8.01
C HIS A 171 -12.49 -23.63 7.92
N GLY A 172 -13.22 -23.07 8.89
CA GLY A 172 -14.69 -23.02 8.85
C GLY A 172 -15.21 -22.34 7.58
N GLN A 173 -14.74 -21.13 7.29
CA GLN A 173 -15.17 -20.37 6.09
C GLN A 173 -14.80 -21.05 4.77
N PHE A 174 -13.55 -21.50 4.63
CA PHE A 174 -13.06 -22.04 3.36
C PHE A 174 -13.69 -23.39 3.04
N TYR A 175 -13.79 -24.29 4.03
CA TYR A 175 -14.37 -25.62 3.79
C TYR A 175 -15.90 -25.58 3.65
N ALA A 176 -16.59 -24.63 4.29
CA ALA A 176 -18.01 -24.39 4.01
C ALA A 176 -18.24 -23.95 2.56
N GLN A 177 -17.39 -23.05 2.05
CA GLN A 177 -17.51 -22.54 0.67
C GLN A 177 -17.17 -23.60 -0.39
N GLU A 178 -16.08 -24.35 -0.19
CA GLU A 178 -15.56 -25.29 -1.20
C GLU A 178 -16.20 -26.68 -1.11
N TYR A 179 -16.53 -27.14 0.10
CA TYR A 179 -16.98 -28.51 0.35
C TYR A 179 -18.36 -28.60 1.01
N GLY A 180 -19.00 -27.47 1.33
CA GLY A 180 -20.32 -27.44 1.95
C GLY A 180 -20.34 -27.95 3.40
N TRP A 181 -19.19 -27.93 4.09
CA TRP A 181 -19.10 -28.37 5.48
C TRP A 181 -19.76 -27.37 6.44
N ASP A 182 -20.30 -27.87 7.53
CA ASP A 182 -21.04 -27.09 8.54
C ASP A 182 -20.17 -26.75 9.76
N GLU A 183 -20.77 -26.12 10.77
CA GLU A 183 -20.11 -25.70 12.00
C GLU A 183 -19.43 -26.83 12.79
N ARG A 184 -19.78 -28.10 12.53
CA ARG A 184 -19.16 -29.25 13.21
C ARG A 184 -17.70 -29.41 12.80
N PHE A 185 -17.36 -29.08 11.55
CA PHE A 185 -15.96 -29.07 11.12
C PHE A 185 -15.17 -27.94 11.79
N GLU A 186 -15.77 -26.75 11.91
CA GLU A 186 -15.15 -25.64 12.64
C GLU A 186 -14.89 -26.04 14.11
N SER A 187 -15.85 -26.71 14.76
CA SER A 187 -15.69 -27.25 16.11
C SER A 187 -14.57 -28.30 16.20
N LEU A 188 -14.40 -29.16 15.20
CA LEU A 188 -13.30 -30.13 15.15
C LEU A 188 -11.94 -29.42 15.11
N VAL A 189 -11.80 -28.42 14.23
CA VAL A 189 -10.56 -27.64 14.11
C VAL A 189 -10.28 -26.88 15.41
N ALA A 190 -11.31 -26.32 16.05
CA ALA A 190 -11.18 -25.68 17.36
C ALA A 190 -10.67 -26.66 18.43
N GLY A 191 -11.16 -27.91 18.42
CA GLY A 191 -10.68 -28.98 19.29
C GLY A 191 -9.19 -29.28 19.09
N ILE A 192 -8.77 -29.49 17.85
CA ILE A 192 -7.34 -29.74 17.50
C ILE A 192 -6.45 -28.60 17.96
N VAL A 193 -6.87 -27.35 17.71
CA VAL A 193 -6.11 -26.15 18.11
C VAL A 193 -6.04 -26.03 19.63
N ALA A 194 -7.12 -26.32 20.35
CA ALA A 194 -7.14 -26.29 21.81
C ALA A 194 -6.21 -27.35 22.41
N GLU A 195 -6.28 -28.58 21.92
CA GLU A 195 -5.41 -29.68 22.34
C GLU A 195 -3.93 -29.38 22.06
N PHE A 196 -3.62 -28.84 20.88
CA PHE A 196 -2.27 -28.43 20.51
C PHE A 196 -1.68 -27.41 21.49
N VAL A 197 -2.45 -26.40 21.91
CA VAL A 197 -1.95 -25.37 22.85
C VAL A 197 -1.80 -25.92 24.25
N GLN A 198 -2.77 -26.69 24.73
CA GLN A 198 -2.79 -27.21 26.10
C GLN A 198 -1.74 -28.30 26.30
N GLY A 199 -1.48 -29.12 25.28
CA GLY A 199 -0.60 -30.29 25.32
C GLY A 199 0.72 -30.14 24.55
N PHE A 200 1.08 -28.93 24.11
CA PHE A 200 2.17 -28.70 23.15
C PHE A 200 3.48 -29.42 23.51
N ASP A 201 3.89 -30.39 22.68
CA ASP A 201 5.20 -31.00 22.76
C ASP A 201 6.14 -30.45 21.68
N SER A 202 7.01 -29.51 22.08
CA SER A 202 8.03 -28.89 21.20
C SER A 202 8.95 -29.86 20.45
N LYS A 203 9.03 -31.14 20.86
CA LYS A 203 9.83 -32.18 20.19
C LYS A 203 9.07 -32.92 19.08
N ARG A 204 7.75 -32.92 19.11
CA ARG A 204 6.90 -33.73 18.22
C ARG A 204 5.89 -32.90 17.43
N GLU A 205 5.59 -31.71 17.92
CA GLU A 205 4.52 -30.87 17.40
C GLU A 205 5.06 -29.51 16.99
N ARG A 206 4.45 -28.93 15.96
CA ARG A 206 4.83 -27.61 15.48
C ARG A 206 3.70 -26.98 14.68
N CYS A 207 3.54 -25.68 14.85
CA CYS A 207 2.68 -24.86 14.02
C CYS A 207 3.56 -23.82 13.31
N TRP A 208 3.37 -23.68 12.01
CA TRP A 208 3.99 -22.64 11.21
C TRP A 208 2.92 -21.84 10.48
N ASN A 209 3.02 -20.53 10.55
CA ASN A 209 2.21 -19.60 9.79
C ASN A 209 3.05 -18.95 8.70
N ALA A 210 2.48 -18.85 7.50
CA ALA A 210 3.04 -18.09 6.40
C ALA A 210 2.53 -16.65 6.50
N ASP A 211 3.44 -15.72 6.76
CA ASP A 211 3.15 -14.29 6.85
C ASP A 211 3.69 -13.54 5.64
N ARG A 212 2.88 -12.61 5.12
CA ARG A 212 3.34 -11.63 4.15
C ARG A 212 2.79 -10.26 4.52
N ASP A 213 3.69 -9.31 4.75
CA ASP A 213 3.34 -7.92 5.06
C ASP A 213 2.38 -7.79 6.28
N GLY A 214 2.48 -8.72 7.24
CA GLY A 214 1.63 -8.77 8.44
C GLY A 214 0.27 -9.45 8.24
N GLU A 215 0.04 -10.04 7.08
CA GLU A 215 -1.14 -10.84 6.77
C GLU A 215 -0.80 -12.33 6.87
N ASN A 216 -1.56 -13.07 7.68
CA ASN A 216 -1.47 -14.53 7.72
C ASN A 216 -2.11 -15.11 6.45
N LEU A 217 -1.33 -15.88 5.70
CA LEU A 217 -1.72 -16.45 4.41
C LEU A 217 -2.04 -17.94 4.48
N GLY A 218 -1.66 -18.61 5.58
CA GLY A 218 -1.86 -20.04 5.73
C GLY A 218 -1.08 -20.58 6.91
N CYS A 219 -1.45 -21.80 7.31
CA CYS A 219 -0.80 -22.49 8.40
C CYS A 219 -0.53 -23.96 8.05
N VAL A 220 0.49 -24.53 8.66
CA VAL A 220 0.74 -25.97 8.69
C VAL A 220 0.89 -26.41 10.14
N PHE A 221 0.13 -27.43 10.50
CA PHE A 221 0.19 -28.06 11.82
C PHE A 221 0.79 -29.46 11.67
N VAL A 222 1.75 -29.76 12.53
CA VAL A 222 2.17 -31.11 12.87
C VAL A 222 1.72 -31.33 14.30
N VAL A 223 0.75 -32.22 14.47
CA VAL A 223 0.19 -32.63 15.76
C VAL A 223 0.35 -34.13 15.89
N ARG A 224 0.45 -34.63 17.12
CA ARG A 224 0.44 -36.07 17.35
C ARG A 224 -0.90 -36.65 16.85
N SER A 225 -0.87 -37.86 16.29
CA SER A 225 -2.12 -38.60 16.07
C SER A 225 -2.78 -38.85 17.42
N SER A 226 -4.05 -38.49 17.51
CA SER A 226 -4.96 -38.95 18.56
C SER A 226 -5.02 -40.48 18.58
#